data_AF-A0A5J4TTL4-F1
#
_entry.id   AF-A0A5J4TTL4-F1
#
_cell.length_a   1.000
_cell.length_b   1.000
_cell.length_c   1.000
_cell.angle_alpha   90.00
_cell.angle_beta   90.00
_cell.angle_gamma   90.00
#
_symmetry.space_group_name_H-M   'P 1'
#
loop_
_entity.id
_entity.type
_entity.pdbx_description
1 polymer ?
#
loop_
_entity_poly.entity_id
_entity_poly.type
_entity_poly.pdbx_seq_one_letter_code
_entity_poly.pdbx_strand_id
1 'polypeptide(L)'
;MITHAHSLAQTFTLPEASKLFKDSHNQLLQALNFFVLDGFVTEHINIQMDIASLYEAMTVFYDESDLSSQAKLHKRIANILEPIIPQLNPQNYRNIIGEMAHEVGEAYNRLADIKIAQAHQITAEIQKLVQQTNNEMKAIEKEKKKIKDKDDQEKEKEKQKEIDITEKFKESTVKQQNLNKQIAQSLALVNEYSAKV
;
A
#
# COMPACT_ATOMS: atom_id res chain seq x y z
N MET A 1 -24.63 -7.83 1.65
CA MET A 1 -23.79 -7.42 0.49
C MET A 1 -22.56 -8.30 0.27
N ILE A 2 -22.01 -8.98 1.28
CA ILE A 2 -20.81 -9.84 1.15
C ILE A 2 -21.01 -11.04 0.19
N THR A 3 -22.25 -11.52 0.02
CA THR A 3 -22.56 -12.70 -0.80
C THR A 3 -22.38 -12.52 -2.30
N HIS A 4 -22.39 -11.30 -2.84
CA HIS A 4 -22.27 -11.06 -4.28
C HIS A 4 -20.82 -10.80 -4.73
N ALA A 5 -20.00 -10.13 -3.90
CA ALA A 5 -18.59 -9.90 -4.22
C ALA A 5 -17.79 -11.21 -4.32
N HIS A 6 -18.07 -12.18 -3.43
CA HIS A 6 -17.40 -13.48 -3.46
C HIS A 6 -17.77 -14.34 -4.68
N SER A 7 -18.91 -14.07 -5.33
CA SER A 7 -19.37 -14.77 -6.55
C SER A 7 -18.64 -14.30 -7.82
N LEU A 8 -18.26 -13.01 -7.89
CA LEU A 8 -17.60 -12.44 -9.06
C LEU A 8 -16.15 -12.95 -9.22
N ALA A 9 -15.40 -13.05 -8.13
CA ALA A 9 -14.04 -13.63 -8.15
C ALA A 9 -14.03 -15.13 -8.52
N GLN A 10 -15.14 -15.84 -8.31
CA GLN A 10 -15.28 -17.24 -8.72
C GLN A 10 -15.65 -17.39 -10.21
N THR A 11 -16.15 -16.32 -10.83
CA THR A 11 -16.64 -16.34 -12.21
C THR A 11 -15.62 -15.79 -13.21
N PHE A 12 -14.83 -14.79 -12.82
CA PHE A 12 -13.85 -14.14 -13.70
C PHE A 12 -12.45 -14.17 -13.11
N THR A 13 -11.46 -14.39 -13.96
CA THR A 13 -10.04 -14.25 -13.60
C THR A 13 -9.60 -12.78 -13.61
N LEU A 14 -8.54 -12.43 -12.86
CA LEU A 14 -8.00 -11.07 -12.85
C LEU A 14 -7.67 -10.52 -14.26
N PRO A 15 -7.09 -11.29 -15.21
CA PRO A 15 -6.89 -10.81 -16.58
C PRO A 15 -8.19 -10.47 -17.32
N GLU A 16 -9.24 -11.28 -17.15
CA GLU A 16 -10.55 -11.03 -17.77
C GLU A 16 -11.22 -9.79 -17.18
N ALA A 17 -11.23 -9.69 -15.84
CA ALA A 17 -11.72 -8.52 -15.13
C ALA A 17 -10.95 -7.25 -15.54
N SER A 18 -9.62 -7.35 -15.65
CA SER A 18 -8.77 -6.24 -16.09
C SER A 18 -9.07 -5.79 -17.52
N LYS A 19 -9.44 -6.71 -18.42
CA LYS A 19 -9.84 -6.37 -19.79
C LYS A 19 -11.16 -5.61 -19.78
N LEU A 20 -12.18 -6.15 -19.10
CA LEU A 20 -13.48 -5.51 -18.99
C LEU A 20 -13.38 -4.13 -18.32
N PHE A 21 -12.59 -4.04 -17.25
CA PHE A 21 -12.28 -2.77 -16.58
C PHE A 21 -11.74 -1.73 -17.57
N LYS A 22 -10.74 -2.09 -18.38
CA LYS A 22 -10.13 -1.15 -19.34
C LYS A 22 -11.14 -0.70 -20.38
N ASP A 23 -11.92 -1.61 -20.92
CA ASP A 23 -12.91 -1.31 -21.95
C ASP A 23 -14.01 -0.38 -21.40
N SER A 24 -14.58 -0.71 -20.24
CA SER A 24 -15.59 0.12 -19.56
C SER A 24 -15.04 1.49 -19.15
N HIS A 25 -13.84 1.53 -18.55
CA HIS A 25 -13.20 2.77 -18.15
C HIS A 25 -12.94 3.69 -19.36
N ASN A 26 -12.49 3.14 -20.49
CA ASN A 26 -12.28 3.91 -21.71
C ASN A 26 -13.59 4.49 -22.27
N GLN A 27 -14.69 3.75 -22.18
CA GLN A 27 -16.00 4.25 -22.62
C GLN A 27 -16.53 5.36 -21.70
N LEU A 28 -16.38 5.20 -20.38
CA LEU A 28 -16.77 6.24 -19.41
C LEU A 28 -15.93 7.51 -19.59
N LEU A 29 -14.62 7.39 -19.83
CA LEU A 29 -13.78 8.54 -20.15
C LEU A 29 -14.19 9.22 -21.47
N GLN A 30 -14.59 8.45 -22.49
CA GLN A 30 -15.12 9.02 -23.72
C GLN A 30 -16.43 9.78 -23.48
N ALA A 31 -17.31 9.26 -22.62
CA ALA A 31 -18.55 9.94 -22.24
C ALA A 31 -18.28 11.27 -21.53
N LEU A 32 -17.26 11.34 -20.67
CA LEU A 32 -16.86 12.59 -19.99
C LEU A 32 -16.33 13.68 -20.94
N ASN A 33 -15.93 13.35 -22.17
CA ASN A 33 -15.60 14.35 -23.18
C ASN A 33 -16.83 15.12 -23.67
N PHE A 34 -18.03 14.54 -23.53
CA PHE A 34 -19.30 15.16 -23.90
C PHE A 34 -20.06 15.67 -22.67
N PHE A 35 -20.20 14.82 -21.65
CA PHE A 35 -20.84 15.16 -20.37
C PHE A 35 -19.85 15.85 -19.45
N VAL A 36 -19.45 17.06 -19.83
CA VAL A 36 -18.59 17.91 -19.00
C VAL A 36 -19.39 18.49 -17.83
N LEU A 37 -18.72 18.82 -16.73
CA LEU A 37 -19.38 19.29 -15.51
C LEU A 37 -20.25 20.54 -15.76
N ASP A 38 -19.77 21.46 -16.59
CA ASP A 38 -20.52 22.66 -16.98
C ASP A 38 -21.63 22.29 -17.98
N GLY A 39 -22.88 22.47 -17.58
CA GLY A 39 -24.06 22.15 -18.39
C GLY A 39 -24.61 20.71 -18.24
N PHE A 40 -23.82 19.75 -17.79
CA PHE A 40 -24.24 18.34 -17.56
C PHE A 40 -23.86 17.82 -16.17
N VAL A 41 -24.07 18.64 -15.14
CA VAL A 41 -23.61 18.35 -13.77
C VAL A 41 -24.01 16.95 -13.29
N THR A 42 -25.28 16.57 -13.45
CA THR A 42 -25.79 15.28 -12.97
C THR A 42 -25.18 14.10 -13.71
N GLU A 43 -25.17 14.12 -15.04
CA GLU A 43 -24.59 13.07 -15.87
C GLU A 43 -23.08 12.95 -15.64
N HIS A 44 -22.37 14.09 -15.54
CA HIS A 44 -20.95 14.12 -15.25
C HIS A 44 -20.65 13.41 -13.93
N ILE A 45 -21.36 13.75 -12.86
CA ILE A 45 -21.13 13.15 -11.54
C ILE A 45 -21.46 11.65 -11.56
N ASN A 46 -22.57 11.25 -12.17
CA ASN A 46 -22.93 9.83 -12.27
C ASN A 46 -21.83 9.02 -12.96
N ILE A 47 -21.28 9.53 -14.07
CA ILE A 47 -20.17 8.86 -14.76
C ILE A 47 -18.93 8.79 -13.88
N GLN A 48 -18.61 9.83 -13.10
CA GLN A 48 -17.47 9.81 -12.18
C GLN A 48 -17.68 8.80 -11.03
N MET A 49 -18.90 8.68 -10.51
CA MET A 49 -19.29 7.67 -9.53
C MET A 49 -19.23 6.25 -10.10
N ASP A 50 -19.60 6.06 -11.37
CA ASP A 50 -19.45 4.79 -12.07
C ASP A 50 -17.98 4.41 -12.25
N ILE A 51 -17.12 5.37 -12.60
CA ILE A 51 -15.66 5.15 -12.67
C ILE A 51 -15.13 4.76 -11.29
N ALA A 52 -15.48 5.47 -10.23
CA ALA A 52 -15.08 5.14 -8.86
C ALA A 52 -15.54 3.71 -8.46
N SER A 53 -16.80 3.38 -8.73
CA SER A 53 -17.38 2.06 -8.49
C SER A 53 -16.66 0.95 -9.27
N LEU A 54 -16.21 1.26 -10.50
CA LEU A 54 -15.42 0.34 -11.32
C LEU A 54 -14.04 0.06 -10.70
N TYR A 55 -13.39 1.06 -10.10
CA TYR A 55 -12.16 0.85 -9.33
C TYR A 55 -12.40 0.03 -8.07
N GLU A 56 -13.50 0.28 -7.34
CA GLU A 56 -13.85 -0.49 -6.15
C GLU A 56 -14.13 -1.96 -6.50
N ALA A 57 -14.86 -2.23 -7.59
CA ALA A 57 -15.11 -3.59 -8.06
C ALA A 57 -13.81 -4.36 -8.41
N MET A 58 -12.76 -3.67 -8.86
CA MET A 58 -11.47 -4.29 -9.13
C MET A 58 -10.75 -4.79 -7.88
N THR A 59 -11.03 -4.22 -6.71
CA THR A 59 -10.33 -4.59 -5.46
C THR A 59 -10.51 -6.07 -5.12
N VAL A 60 -11.68 -6.63 -5.45
CA VAL A 60 -12.08 -8.03 -5.21
C VAL A 60 -11.20 -9.05 -5.97
N PHE A 61 -10.52 -8.63 -7.03
CA PHE A 61 -9.67 -9.51 -7.84
C PHE A 61 -8.20 -9.54 -7.43
N TYR A 62 -7.81 -8.71 -6.46
CA TYR A 62 -6.45 -8.70 -5.91
C TYR A 62 -6.38 -9.52 -4.63
N ASP A 63 -5.29 -10.28 -4.47
CA ASP A 63 -5.03 -11.02 -3.24
C ASP A 63 -4.98 -10.06 -2.04
N GLU A 64 -5.47 -10.53 -0.88
CA GLU A 64 -5.43 -9.76 0.38
C GLU A 64 -4.01 -9.33 0.77
N SER A 65 -2.99 -10.09 0.33
CA SER A 65 -1.59 -9.76 0.53
C SER A 65 -1.04 -8.68 -0.42
N ASP A 66 -1.68 -8.40 -1.56
CA ASP A 66 -1.25 -7.34 -2.49
C ASP A 66 -1.77 -5.96 -2.06
N LEU A 67 -1.29 -5.54 -0.90
CA LEU A 67 -1.59 -4.26 -0.28
C LEU A 67 -1.21 -3.06 -1.18
N SER A 68 -0.19 -3.21 -2.04
CA SER A 68 0.25 -2.12 -2.92
C SER A 68 -0.76 -1.83 -4.03
N SER A 69 -1.26 -2.88 -4.69
CA SER A 69 -2.25 -2.73 -5.75
C SER A 69 -3.59 -2.26 -5.21
N GLN A 70 -4.06 -2.82 -4.09
CA GLN A 70 -5.29 -2.37 -3.43
C GLN A 70 -5.23 -0.88 -3.05
N ALA A 71 -4.11 -0.42 -2.48
CA ALA A 71 -3.93 0.99 -2.14
C ALA A 71 -4.01 1.91 -3.37
N LYS A 72 -3.51 1.48 -4.53
CA LYS A 72 -3.59 2.27 -5.76
C LYS A 72 -5.04 2.46 -6.22
N LEU A 73 -5.88 1.42 -6.08
CA LEU A 73 -7.29 1.47 -6.45
C LEU A 73 -8.06 2.44 -5.56
N HIS A 74 -7.98 2.29 -4.23
CA HIS A 74 -8.68 3.19 -3.30
C HIS A 74 -8.18 4.64 -3.41
N LYS A 75 -6.87 4.85 -3.58
CA LYS A 75 -6.34 6.20 -3.83
C LYS A 75 -6.89 6.83 -5.10
N ARG A 76 -7.16 6.02 -6.13
CA ARG A 76 -7.75 6.50 -7.38
C ARG A 76 -9.20 6.93 -7.19
N ILE A 77 -9.99 6.19 -6.40
CA ILE A 77 -11.36 6.57 -6.03
C ILE A 77 -11.37 7.97 -5.39
N ALA A 78 -10.56 8.18 -4.36
CA ALA A 78 -10.46 9.48 -3.69
C ALA A 78 -10.05 10.59 -4.66
N ASN A 79 -9.04 10.35 -5.51
CA ASN A 79 -8.57 11.33 -6.49
C ASN A 79 -9.61 11.69 -7.57
N ILE A 80 -10.58 10.83 -7.85
CA ILE A 80 -11.65 11.09 -8.80
C ILE A 80 -12.72 11.99 -8.16
N LEU A 81 -13.19 11.64 -6.97
CA LEU A 81 -14.38 12.24 -6.37
C LEU A 81 -14.08 13.47 -5.51
N GLU A 82 -12.99 13.46 -4.72
CA GLU A 82 -12.63 14.53 -3.78
C GLU A 82 -12.54 15.91 -4.44
N PRO A 83 -11.93 16.08 -5.64
CA PRO A 83 -11.82 17.39 -6.27
C PRO A 83 -13.15 17.95 -6.79
N ILE A 84 -14.15 17.11 -7.02
CA ILE A 84 -15.44 17.50 -7.62
C ILE A 84 -16.39 18.06 -6.55
N ILE A 85 -16.39 17.47 -5.35
CA ILE A 85 -17.25 17.87 -4.22
C ILE A 85 -17.31 19.40 -4.01
N PRO A 86 -16.17 20.13 -3.89
CA PRO A 86 -16.20 21.58 -3.65
C PRO A 86 -16.70 22.42 -4.84
N GLN A 87 -16.85 21.82 -6.03
CA GLN A 87 -17.35 22.50 -7.22
C GLN A 87 -18.89 22.50 -7.29
N LEU A 88 -19.56 21.69 -6.47
CA LEU A 88 -21.00 21.50 -6.49
C LEU A 88 -21.72 22.48 -5.56
N ASN A 89 -22.89 22.97 -5.99
CA ASN A 89 -23.75 23.77 -5.12
C ASN A 89 -24.41 22.87 -4.06
N PRO A 90 -24.12 23.06 -2.75
CA PRO A 90 -24.63 22.21 -1.69
C PRO A 90 -26.15 22.30 -1.48
N GLN A 91 -26.81 23.34 -1.99
CA GLN A 91 -28.28 23.45 -1.92
C GLN A 91 -28.96 22.55 -2.95
N ASN A 92 -28.37 22.39 -4.13
CA ASN A 92 -28.97 21.66 -5.24
C ASN A 92 -28.51 20.20 -5.30
N TYR A 93 -27.29 19.90 -4.86
CA TYR A 93 -26.65 18.58 -5.01
C TYR A 93 -26.32 17.91 -3.67
N ARG A 94 -27.00 18.30 -2.59
CA ARG A 94 -26.72 17.83 -1.23
C ARG A 94 -26.55 16.31 -1.10
N ASN A 95 -27.46 15.55 -1.71
CA ASN A 95 -27.47 14.08 -1.59
C ASN A 95 -26.26 13.47 -2.30
N ILE A 96 -26.02 13.87 -3.55
CA ILE A 96 -24.89 13.39 -4.35
C ILE A 96 -23.55 13.79 -3.71
N ILE A 97 -23.45 15.01 -3.16
CA ILE A 97 -22.28 15.42 -2.38
C ILE A 97 -22.06 14.49 -1.18
N GLY A 98 -23.12 14.13 -0.47
CA GLY A 98 -23.06 13.20 0.65
C GLY A 98 -22.59 11.80 0.23
N GLU A 99 -23.13 11.29 -0.87
CA GLU A 99 -22.73 9.99 -1.45
C GLU A 99 -21.25 10.01 -1.88
N MET A 100 -20.82 11.03 -2.61
CA MET A 100 -19.41 11.20 -3.00
C MET A 100 -18.48 11.31 -1.80
N ALA A 101 -18.87 12.11 -0.79
CA ALA A 101 -18.08 12.27 0.43
C ALA A 101 -17.98 10.95 1.21
N HIS A 102 -19.04 10.15 1.24
CA HIS A 102 -19.03 8.83 1.85
C HIS A 102 -18.03 7.90 1.14
N GLU A 103 -18.08 7.83 -0.19
CA GLU A 103 -17.15 6.98 -0.96
C GLU A 103 -15.68 7.44 -0.81
N VAL A 104 -15.43 8.74 -0.75
CA VAL A 104 -14.08 9.29 -0.46
C VAL A 104 -13.62 8.89 0.95
N GLY A 105 -14.50 9.01 1.96
CA GLY A 105 -14.20 8.62 3.33
C GLY A 105 -13.90 7.12 3.45
N GLU A 106 -14.71 6.27 2.81
CA GLU A 106 -14.47 4.83 2.75
C GLU A 106 -13.13 4.51 2.07
N ALA A 107 -12.81 5.16 0.95
CA ALA A 107 -11.52 4.99 0.29
C ALA A 107 -10.34 5.37 1.21
N TYR A 108 -10.45 6.46 1.98
CA TYR A 108 -9.41 6.86 2.94
C TYR A 108 -9.31 5.91 4.15
N ASN A 109 -10.43 5.41 4.67
CA ASN A 109 -10.43 4.36 5.69
C ASN A 109 -9.67 3.12 5.20
N ARG A 110 -9.98 2.62 4.01
CA ARG A 110 -9.30 1.46 3.41
C ARG A 110 -7.80 1.72 3.21
N LEU A 111 -7.43 2.92 2.78
CA LEU A 111 -6.03 3.31 2.65
C LEU A 111 -5.30 3.30 4.00
N ALA A 112 -5.94 3.80 5.07
CA ALA A 112 -5.37 3.76 6.42
C ALA A 112 -5.18 2.33 6.90
N ASP A 113 -6.18 1.46 6.75
CA ASP A 113 -6.10 0.04 7.10
C ASP A 113 -4.96 -0.67 6.36
N ILE A 114 -4.83 -0.42 5.06
CA ILE A 114 -3.73 -0.97 4.26
C ILE A 114 -2.37 -0.50 4.78
N LYS A 115 -2.24 0.77 5.17
CA LYS A 115 -0.98 1.30 5.72
C LYS A 115 -0.65 0.71 7.09
N ILE A 116 -1.67 0.46 7.93
CA ILE A 116 -1.51 -0.27 9.19
C ILE A 116 -1.03 -1.70 8.93
N ALA A 117 -1.63 -2.41 7.98
CA ALA A 117 -1.22 -3.77 7.61
C ALA A 117 0.23 -3.82 7.09
N GLN A 118 0.63 -2.85 6.24
CA GLN A 118 2.02 -2.71 5.79
C GLN A 118 2.97 -2.45 6.95
N ALA A 119 2.61 -1.56 7.88
CA ALA A 119 3.43 -1.27 9.06
C ALA A 119 3.61 -2.51 9.95
N HIS A 120 2.59 -3.35 10.11
CA HIS A 120 2.69 -4.62 10.83
C HIS A 120 3.66 -5.60 10.14
N GLN A 121 3.58 -5.75 8.80
CA GLN A 121 4.50 -6.61 8.04
C GLN A 121 5.96 -6.16 8.21
N ILE A 122 6.21 -4.84 8.08
CA ILE A 122 7.55 -4.29 8.23
C ILE A 122 8.06 -4.45 9.66
N THR A 123 7.19 -4.24 10.67
CA THR A 123 7.55 -4.43 12.09
C THR A 123 8.00 -5.86 12.36
N ALA A 124 7.28 -6.85 11.83
CA ALA A 124 7.65 -8.26 11.95
C ALA A 124 9.00 -8.57 11.27
N GLU A 125 9.29 -7.95 10.12
CA GLU A 125 10.59 -8.09 9.45
C GLU A 125 11.72 -7.46 10.28
N ILE A 126 11.50 -6.29 10.86
CA ILE A 126 12.47 -5.63 11.74
C ILE A 126 12.77 -6.49 12.97
N GLN A 127 11.75 -7.10 13.60
CA GLN A 127 11.96 -8.00 14.74
C GLN A 127 12.88 -9.18 14.39
N LYS A 128 12.65 -9.81 13.24
CA LYS A 128 13.51 -10.90 12.74
C LYS A 128 14.94 -10.41 12.50
N LEU A 129 15.09 -9.24 11.90
CA LEU A 129 16.38 -8.66 11.58
C LEU A 129 17.17 -8.27 12.85
N VAL A 130 16.51 -7.69 13.85
CA VAL A 130 17.11 -7.40 15.16
C VAL A 130 17.63 -8.69 15.82
N GLN A 131 16.86 -9.77 15.78
CA GLN A 131 17.30 -11.06 16.32
C GLN A 131 18.52 -11.60 15.57
N GLN A 132 18.55 -11.48 14.24
CA GLN A 132 19.68 -11.85 13.42
C GLN A 132 20.93 -11.02 13.76
N THR A 133 20.80 -9.69 13.79
CA THR A 133 21.87 -8.75 14.14
C THR A 133 22.46 -9.04 15.53
N ASN A 134 21.62 -9.38 16.50
CA ASN A 134 22.05 -9.78 17.85
C ASN A 134 22.86 -11.09 17.84
N ASN A 135 22.49 -12.06 17.01
CA ASN A 135 23.22 -13.31 16.86
C ASN A 135 24.58 -13.09 16.17
N GLU A 136 24.61 -12.26 15.12
CA GLU A 136 25.83 -11.85 14.41
C GLU A 136 26.80 -11.14 15.36
N MET A 137 26.31 -10.20 16.19
CA MET A 137 27.12 -9.50 17.19
C MET A 137 27.77 -10.46 18.19
N LYS A 138 27.00 -11.43 18.72
CA LYS A 138 27.54 -12.48 19.61
C LYS A 138 28.59 -13.36 18.93
N ALA A 139 28.41 -13.65 17.64
CA ALA A 139 29.39 -14.43 16.87
C ALA A 139 30.70 -13.65 16.68
N ILE A 140 30.63 -12.36 16.38
CA ILE A 140 31.81 -11.47 16.29
C ILE A 140 32.57 -11.48 17.62
N GLU A 141 31.88 -11.30 18.75
CA GLU A 141 32.52 -11.33 20.07
C GLU A 141 33.21 -12.66 20.37
N LYS A 142 32.60 -13.78 19.96
CA LYS A 142 33.17 -15.12 20.14
C LYS A 142 34.43 -15.32 19.29
N GLU A 143 34.42 -14.89 18.03
CA GLU A 143 35.59 -15.00 17.15
C GLU A 143 36.74 -14.09 17.61
N LYS A 144 36.44 -12.84 18.02
CA LYS A 144 37.43 -11.95 18.65
C LYS A 144 38.13 -12.55 19.86
N LYS A 145 37.41 -13.35 20.66
CA LYS A 145 37.98 -14.07 21.81
C LYS A 145 38.92 -15.18 21.36
N LYS A 146 38.56 -15.99 20.36
CA LYS A 146 39.38 -17.09 19.84
C LYS A 146 40.70 -16.64 19.19
N ILE A 147 40.72 -15.45 18.59
CA ILE A 147 41.92 -14.89 17.95
C ILE A 147 43.07 -14.67 18.96
N LYS A 148 42.76 -14.50 20.26
CA LYS A 148 43.77 -14.29 21.31
C LYS A 148 44.63 -15.52 21.61
N ASP A 149 44.18 -16.73 21.26
CA ASP A 149 44.73 -17.99 21.78
C ASP A 149 45.39 -18.89 20.69
N LYS A 150 45.73 -18.37 19.50
CA LYS A 150 46.12 -19.19 18.32
C LYS A 150 47.43 -18.77 17.61
N ASP A 151 48.04 -19.72 16.88
CA ASP A 151 49.26 -19.53 16.06
C ASP A 151 48.99 -18.69 14.79
N ASP A 152 50.05 -18.15 14.18
CA ASP A 152 49.96 -17.10 13.14
C ASP A 152 49.15 -17.49 11.89
N GLN A 153 49.21 -18.76 11.44
CA GLN A 153 48.41 -19.25 10.30
C GLN A 153 46.92 -19.48 10.64
N GLU A 154 46.60 -19.76 11.91
CA GLU A 154 45.20 -19.89 12.37
C GLU A 154 44.56 -18.52 12.62
N LYS A 155 45.33 -17.54 13.08
CA LYS A 155 44.88 -16.16 13.25
C LYS A 155 44.37 -15.55 11.96
N GLU A 156 45.02 -15.82 10.83
CA GLU A 156 44.63 -15.24 9.54
C GLU A 156 43.28 -15.79 9.03
N LYS A 157 43.01 -17.08 9.22
CA LYS A 157 41.71 -17.70 8.89
C LYS A 157 40.57 -17.22 9.80
N GLU A 158 40.82 -17.06 11.10
CA GLU A 158 39.80 -16.54 12.03
C GLU A 158 39.54 -15.04 11.81
N LYS A 159 40.57 -14.27 11.41
CA LYS A 159 40.43 -12.85 11.05
C LYS A 159 39.58 -12.65 9.79
N GLN A 160 39.73 -13.52 8.78
CA GLN A 160 38.85 -13.47 7.60
C GLN A 160 37.39 -13.73 7.96
N LYS A 161 37.12 -14.72 8.83
CA LYS A 161 35.74 -14.98 9.31
C LYS A 161 35.18 -13.80 10.11
N GLU A 162 35.99 -13.13 10.93
CA GLU A 162 35.57 -11.92 11.64
C GLU A 162 35.16 -10.81 10.67
N ILE A 163 35.94 -10.60 9.60
CA ILE A 163 35.64 -9.62 8.54
C ILE A 163 34.30 -9.95 7.88
N ASP A 164 34.11 -11.21 7.45
CA ASP A 164 32.88 -11.65 6.76
C ASP A 164 31.63 -11.46 7.64
N ILE A 165 31.72 -11.78 8.93
CA ILE A 165 30.58 -11.59 9.87
C ILE A 165 30.34 -10.10 10.13
N THR A 166 31.41 -9.29 10.19
CA THR A 166 31.30 -7.84 10.39
C THR A 166 30.64 -7.15 9.18
N GLU A 167 30.92 -7.61 7.96
CA GLU A 167 30.25 -7.11 6.75
C GLU A 167 28.76 -7.45 6.76
N LYS A 168 28.39 -8.71 7.05
CA LYS A 168 26.99 -9.13 7.21
C LYS A 168 26.25 -8.30 8.27
N PHE A 169 26.89 -8.03 9.41
CA PHE A 169 26.33 -7.19 10.46
C PHE A 169 26.05 -5.75 9.97
N LYS A 170 26.97 -5.17 9.18
CA LYS A 170 26.75 -3.84 8.58
C LYS A 170 25.57 -3.85 7.62
N GLU A 171 25.48 -4.84 6.75
CA GLU A 171 24.35 -5.00 5.81
C GLU A 171 23.00 -5.13 6.54
N SER A 172 22.94 -5.99 7.56
CA SER A 172 21.76 -6.18 8.41
C SER A 172 21.35 -4.86 9.09
N THR A 173 22.32 -4.09 9.59
CA THR A 173 22.07 -2.78 10.23
C THR A 173 21.51 -1.76 9.23
N VAL A 174 22.08 -1.67 8.02
CA VAL A 174 21.59 -0.77 6.97
C VAL A 174 20.16 -1.15 6.56
N LYS A 175 19.90 -2.45 6.38
CA LYS A 175 18.55 -2.93 6.06
C LYS A 175 17.55 -2.55 7.16
N GLN A 176 17.92 -2.68 8.43
CA GLN A 176 17.07 -2.30 9.56
C GLN A 176 16.75 -0.79 9.55
N GLN A 177 17.74 0.06 9.30
CA GLN A 177 17.55 1.51 9.18
C GLN A 177 16.57 1.87 8.06
N ASN A 178 16.68 1.20 6.90
CA ASN A 178 15.78 1.41 5.78
C ASN A 178 14.33 1.01 6.11
N LEU A 179 14.13 -0.13 6.77
CA LEU A 179 12.79 -0.58 7.17
C LEU A 179 12.17 0.36 8.23
N ASN A 180 12.94 0.85 9.19
CA ASN A 180 12.48 1.86 10.15
C ASN A 180 11.98 3.13 9.45
N LYS A 181 12.68 3.59 8.41
CA LYS A 181 12.26 4.74 7.60
C LYS A 181 10.92 4.46 6.88
N GLN A 182 10.74 3.26 6.35
CA GLN A 182 9.49 2.86 5.69
C GLN A 182 8.30 2.78 6.66
N ILE A 183 8.50 2.30 7.89
CA ILE A 183 7.46 2.33 8.93
C ILE A 183 7.06 3.77 9.25
N ALA A 184 8.03 4.66 9.48
CA ALA A 184 7.74 6.06 9.81
C ALA A 184 6.91 6.72 8.70
N GLN A 185 7.24 6.46 7.44
CA GLN A 185 6.46 6.92 6.28
C GLN A 185 5.05 6.33 6.25
N SER A 186 4.91 5.03 6.57
CA SER A 186 3.60 4.37 6.60
C SER A 186 2.69 4.94 7.69
N LEU A 187 3.23 5.17 8.89
CA LEU A 187 2.49 5.77 10.00
C LEU A 187 2.08 7.23 9.72
N ALA A 188 2.94 8.00 9.04
CA ALA A 188 2.58 9.35 8.61
C ALA A 188 1.38 9.34 7.65
N LEU A 189 1.33 8.38 6.72
CA LEU A 189 0.20 8.21 5.81
C LEU A 189 -1.07 7.72 6.51
N VAL A 190 -0.97 6.87 7.54
CA VAL A 190 -2.15 6.51 8.37
C VAL A 190 -2.77 7.78 8.95
N ASN A 191 -1.96 8.64 9.57
CA ASN A 191 -2.46 9.89 10.16
C ASN A 191 -3.07 10.82 9.09
N GLU A 192 -2.43 10.93 7.93
CA GLU A 192 -2.95 11.72 6.80
C GLU A 192 -4.33 11.21 6.36
N TYR A 193 -4.48 9.91 6.16
CA TYR A 193 -5.73 9.32 5.68
C TYR A 193 -6.83 9.33 6.75
N SER A 194 -6.50 9.03 8.00
CA SER A 194 -7.46 9.11 9.11
C SER A 194 -7.97 10.53 9.37
N ALA A 195 -7.19 11.57 9.02
CA ALA A 195 -7.64 12.96 9.12
C ALA A 195 -8.63 13.38 8.00
N LYS A 196 -8.77 12.56 6.95
CA LYS A 196 -9.67 12.81 5.81
C LYS A 196 -10.99 12.05 5.88
N VAL A 197 -11.16 11.23 6.92
CA VAL A 197 -12.40 10.49 7.26
C VAL A 197 -13.23 11.35 8.19
#